data_AF-A0A2S3I8F7-F1
#
_entry.id   AF-A0A2S3I8F7-F1
#
_cell.length_a   1.000
_cell.length_b   1.000
_cell.length_c   1.000
_cell.angle_alpha   90.00
_cell.angle_beta   90.00
_cell.angle_gamma   90.00
#
_symmetry.space_group_name_H-M   'P 1'
#
loop_
_entity.id
_entity.type
_entity.pdbx_description
1 polymer ?
#
loop_
_entity_poly.entity_id
_entity_poly.type
_entity_poly.pdbx_seq_one_letter_code
_entity_poly.pdbx_strand_id
1 'polypeptide(L)'
;MVEIDWNAVNTRELCKLFAEQVCRGNHPNTYLNSVGYAEVEKGMKDRLGIEVSKLQIKNKWDKLKEDFKAWKKLLLRQTGTGWCPIKGTIVMDDEWWKKARADIPGCGKFRKQGLQNEEELQVCFGSIISIGTDHWSPHIASAEE
;
A
#
# COMPACT_ATOMS: atom_id res chain seq x y z
N MET A 1 -7.34 -2.16 25.17
CA MET A 1 -6.95 -2.65 23.83
C MET A 1 -5.47 -2.96 23.89
N VAL A 2 -5.06 -4.19 23.57
CA VAL A 2 -3.65 -4.55 23.50
C VAL A 2 -3.03 -3.80 22.33
N GLU A 3 -1.94 -3.07 22.58
CA GLU A 3 -1.19 -2.41 21.51
C GLU A 3 -0.48 -3.47 20.67
N ILE A 4 -0.75 -3.50 19.37
CA ILE A 4 -0.11 -4.45 18.46
C ILE A 4 1.23 -3.86 18.06
N ASP A 5 2.31 -4.60 18.33
CA ASP A 5 3.61 -4.27 17.77
C ASP A 5 3.61 -4.53 16.26
N TRP A 6 3.49 -3.47 15.47
CA TRP A 6 3.52 -3.56 14.01
C TRP A 6 4.94 -3.57 13.47
N ASN A 7 5.76 -4.53 13.89
CA ASN A 7 7.08 -4.74 13.32
C ASN A 7 7.01 -5.18 11.85
N ALA A 8 8.18 -5.32 11.22
CA ALA A 8 8.30 -5.70 9.82
C ALA A 8 7.66 -7.07 9.50
N VAL A 9 7.74 -8.04 10.42
CA VAL A 9 7.17 -9.39 10.25
C VAL A 9 5.65 -9.33 10.32
N ASN A 10 5.10 -8.69 11.36
CA ASN A 10 3.66 -8.59 11.56
C ASN A 10 3.00 -7.76 10.46
N THR A 11 3.65 -6.68 10.03
CA THR A 11 3.16 -5.88 8.90
C THR A 11 3.21 -6.67 7.60
N ARG A 12 4.28 -7.46 7.36
CA ARG A 12 4.40 -8.30 6.16
C ARG A 12 3.31 -9.36 6.09
N GLU A 13 3.06 -10.08 7.17
CA GLU A 13 1.99 -11.09 7.16
C GLU A 13 0.61 -10.46 7.00
N LEU A 14 0.36 -9.30 7.62
CA LEU A 14 -0.88 -8.57 7.42
C LEU A 14 -1.06 -8.16 5.94
N CYS A 15 -0.01 -7.63 5.30
CA CYS A 15 -0.06 -7.25 3.88
C CYS A 15 -0.36 -8.45 2.98
N LYS A 16 0.22 -9.63 3.25
CA LYS A 16 -0.09 -10.86 2.50
C LYS A 16 -1.55 -11.26 2.66
N LEU A 17 -2.07 -11.25 3.90
CA LEU A 17 -3.47 -11.57 4.17
C LEU A 17 -4.40 -10.59 3.45
N PHE A 18 -4.08 -9.30 3.46
CA PHE A 18 -4.81 -8.29 2.70
C PHE A 18 -4.82 -8.59 1.20
N ALA A 19 -3.66 -8.87 0.59
CA ALA A 19 -3.59 -9.19 -0.83
C ALA A 19 -4.39 -10.44 -1.17
N GLU A 20 -4.33 -11.48 -0.34
CA GLU A 20 -5.11 -12.70 -0.52
C GLU A 20 -6.63 -12.43 -0.48
N GLN A 21 -7.11 -11.64 0.49
CA GLN A 21 -8.52 -11.30 0.59
C GLN A 21 -9.00 -10.41 -0.58
N VAL A 22 -8.15 -9.50 -1.05
CA VAL A 22 -8.46 -8.67 -2.22
C VAL A 22 -8.55 -9.54 -3.49
N CYS A 23 -7.62 -10.48 -3.70
CA CYS A 23 -7.68 -11.45 -4.80
C CYS A 23 -8.93 -12.35 -4.74
N ARG A 24 -9.41 -12.68 -3.53
CA ARG A 24 -10.65 -13.44 -3.33
C ARG A 24 -11.93 -12.63 -3.55
N GLY A 25 -11.82 -11.35 -3.89
CA GLY A 25 -12.99 -10.47 -4.09
C GLY A 25 -13.66 -10.03 -2.79
N ASN A 26 -13.02 -10.25 -1.62
CA ASN A 26 -13.54 -9.80 -0.32
C ASN A 26 -13.35 -8.30 -0.07
N HIS A 27 -13.15 -7.52 -1.14
CA HIS A 27 -13.04 -6.08 -1.15
C HIS A 27 -14.05 -5.57 -2.21
N PRO A 28 -15.28 -5.19 -1.81
CA PRO A 28 -16.27 -4.72 -2.77
C PRO A 28 -16.01 -3.28 -3.22
N ASN A 29 -15.16 -2.52 -2.50
CA ASN A 29 -14.89 -1.12 -2.81
C ASN A 29 -13.52 -0.65 -2.29
N THR A 30 -13.45 0.05 -1.14
CA THR A 30 -12.20 0.63 -0.64
C THR A 30 -11.59 -0.14 0.54
N TYR A 31 -12.40 -0.98 1.17
CA TYR A 31 -12.05 -1.77 2.36
C TYR A 31 -12.48 -3.22 2.18
N LEU A 32 -11.95 -4.08 3.04
CA LEU A 32 -12.42 -5.45 3.17
C LEU A 32 -13.89 -5.49 3.62
N ASN A 33 -14.63 -6.51 3.19
CA ASN A 33 -15.95 -6.85 3.72
C ASN A 33 -15.81 -7.56 5.08
N SER A 34 -16.93 -7.86 5.75
CA SER A 34 -16.91 -8.54 7.05
C SER A 34 -16.19 -9.89 7.04
N VAL A 35 -16.27 -10.63 5.92
CA VAL A 35 -15.59 -11.91 5.73
C VAL A 35 -14.08 -11.70 5.63
N GLY A 36 -13.63 -10.72 4.83
CA GLY A 36 -12.23 -10.38 4.68
C GLY A 36 -11.60 -9.92 5.99
N TYR A 37 -12.31 -9.16 6.82
CA TYR A 37 -11.84 -8.82 8.16
C TYR A 37 -11.68 -10.06 9.04
N ALA A 38 -12.71 -10.92 9.11
CA ALA A 38 -12.66 -12.13 9.95
C ALA A 38 -11.53 -13.08 9.53
N GLU A 39 -11.29 -13.25 8.23
CA GLU A 39 -10.21 -14.08 7.70
C GLU A 39 -8.82 -13.48 8.00
N VAL A 40 -8.68 -12.16 7.95
CA VAL A 40 -7.44 -11.48 8.36
C VAL A 40 -7.21 -11.63 9.86
N GLU A 41 -8.25 -11.44 10.69
CA GLU A 41 -8.19 -11.61 12.14
C GLU A 41 -7.75 -13.04 12.49
N LYS A 42 -8.38 -14.04 11.85
CA LYS A 42 -8.03 -15.45 12.00
C LYS A 42 -6.61 -15.75 11.51
N GLY A 43 -6.21 -15.22 10.36
CA GLY A 43 -4.87 -15.43 9.79
C GLY A 43 -3.76 -14.85 10.67
N MET A 44 -3.98 -13.66 11.25
CA MET A 44 -3.05 -13.05 12.21
C MET A 44 -2.93 -13.87 13.49
N LYS A 45 -4.05 -14.41 14.00
CA LYS A 45 -4.06 -15.28 15.17
C LYS A 45 -3.38 -16.63 14.91
N ASP A 46 -3.64 -17.25 13.77
CA ASP A 46 -3.09 -18.55 13.39
C ASP A 46 -1.58 -18.49 13.10
N ARG A 47 -1.15 -17.48 12.34
CA ARG A 47 0.25 -17.37 11.91
C ARG A 47 1.18 -16.74 12.93
N LEU A 48 0.68 -15.78 13.71
CA LEU A 48 1.50 -14.99 14.63
C LEU A 48 1.06 -15.12 16.09
N GLY A 49 -0.07 -15.76 16.38
CA GLY A 49 -0.65 -15.78 17.72
C GLY A 49 -1.23 -14.43 18.15
N ILE A 50 -1.44 -13.50 17.23
CA ILE A 50 -1.81 -12.11 17.54
C ILE A 50 -3.29 -11.90 17.28
N GLU A 51 -4.01 -11.49 18.33
CA GLU A 51 -5.41 -11.09 18.23
C GLU A 51 -5.51 -9.62 17.83
N VAL A 52 -5.71 -9.38 16.53
CA VAL A 52 -6.05 -8.06 16.00
C VAL A 52 -7.56 -7.87 16.01
N SER A 53 -8.01 -6.65 16.29
CA SER A 53 -9.40 -6.26 16.11
C SER A 53 -9.62 -5.61 14.75
N LYS A 54 -10.84 -5.69 14.22
CA LYS A 54 -11.29 -4.95 13.03
C LYS A 54 -10.87 -3.47 13.01
N LEU A 55 -10.94 -2.76 14.14
CA LEU A 55 -10.52 -1.35 14.22
C LEU A 55 -9.02 -1.19 14.01
N GLN A 56 -8.20 -2.07 14.59
CA GLN A 56 -6.75 -2.06 14.41
C GLN A 56 -6.36 -2.40 12.97
N ILE A 57 -7.03 -3.38 12.37
CA ILE A 57 -6.85 -3.73 10.96
C ILE A 57 -7.18 -2.54 10.08
N LYS A 58 -8.32 -1.87 10.31
CA LYS A 58 -8.74 -0.69 9.55
C LYS A 58 -7.72 0.45 9.68
N ASN A 59 -7.33 0.80 10.90
CA ASN A 59 -6.34 1.87 11.14
C ASN A 59 -5.01 1.57 10.44
N LYS A 60 -4.59 0.30 10.44
CA LYS A 60 -3.37 -0.14 9.76
C LYS A 60 -3.53 -0.11 8.23
N TRP A 61 -4.69 -0.52 7.71
CA TRP A 61 -5.03 -0.41 6.28
C TRP A 61 -4.96 1.03 5.79
N ASP A 62 -5.59 1.97 6.52
CA ASP A 62 -5.56 3.40 6.17
C ASP A 62 -4.13 3.96 6.17
N LYS A 63 -3.33 3.57 7.16
CA LYS A 63 -1.91 3.96 7.23
C LYS A 63 -1.10 3.39 6.07
N LEU A 64 -1.29 2.12 5.71
CA LEU A 64 -0.61 1.49 4.58
C LEU A 64 -1.04 2.11 3.25
N LYS A 65 -2.30 2.50 3.11
CA LYS A 65 -2.82 3.20 1.94
C LYS A 65 -2.14 4.55 1.75
N GLU A 66 -2.04 5.36 2.79
CA GLU A 66 -1.35 6.67 2.73
C GLU A 66 0.14 6.51 2.44
N ASP A 67 0.77 5.47 3.02
CA ASP A 67 2.18 5.13 2.78
C ASP A 67 2.41 4.74 1.32
N PHE A 68 1.57 3.87 0.77
CA PHE A 68 1.62 3.47 -0.63
C PHE A 68 1.35 4.65 -1.57
N LYS A 69 0.38 5.52 -1.25
CA LYS A 69 0.11 6.75 -2.01
C LYS A 69 1.32 7.68 -2.03
N ALA A 70 1.95 7.90 -0.88
CA ALA A 70 3.15 8.73 -0.75
C ALA A 70 4.32 8.13 -1.55
N TRP A 71 4.48 6.81 -1.49
CA TRP A 71 5.48 6.07 -2.25
C TRP A 71 5.28 6.18 -3.77
N LYS A 72 4.06 5.99 -4.27
CA LYS A 72 3.79 6.12 -5.71
C LYS A 72 3.94 7.56 -6.20
N LYS A 73 3.56 8.57 -5.40
CA LYS A 73 3.86 9.98 -5.70
C LYS A 73 5.36 10.26 -5.75
N LEU A 74 6.14 9.66 -4.85
CA LEU A 74 7.60 9.76 -4.87
C LEU A 74 8.18 9.15 -6.16
N LEU A 75 7.70 7.97 -6.57
CA LEU A 75 8.12 7.31 -7.80
C LEU A 75 7.78 8.14 -9.04
N LEU A 76 6.58 8.74 -9.11
CA LEU A 76 6.20 9.64 -10.20
C LEU A 76 7.05 10.91 -10.24
N ARG A 77 7.42 11.45 -9.06
CA ARG A 77 8.29 12.62 -8.95
C ARG A 77 9.73 12.30 -9.34
N GLN A 78 10.16 11.05 -9.16
CA GLN A 78 11.48 10.60 -9.53
C GLN A 78 11.59 10.50 -11.06
N THR A 79 11.84 11.62 -11.71
CA THR A 79 12.24 11.67 -13.13
C THR A 79 13.72 11.30 -13.25
N GLY A 80 14.02 10.03 -13.57
CA GLY A 80 15.37 9.57 -13.95
C GLY A 80 16.08 8.62 -12.97
N THR A 81 17.34 8.30 -13.28
CA THR A 81 18.25 7.21 -12.84
C THR A 81 18.46 6.98 -11.33
N GLY A 82 17.79 7.70 -10.44
CA GLY A 82 17.96 7.59 -8.98
C GLY A 82 17.29 6.37 -8.33
N TRP A 83 16.99 5.30 -9.07
CA TRP A 83 16.46 4.06 -8.48
C TRP A 83 17.60 3.09 -8.21
N CYS A 84 17.75 2.63 -6.97
CA CYS A 84 18.70 1.56 -6.64
C CYS A 84 17.98 0.21 -6.55
N PRO A 85 18.12 -0.69 -7.55
CA PRO A 85 17.50 -2.02 -7.50
C PRO A 85 18.05 -2.88 -6.36
N ILE A 86 19.30 -2.64 -5.93
CA ILE A 86 19.95 -3.38 -4.83
C ILE A 86 19.32 -3.05 -3.48
N LYS A 87 18.90 -1.80 -3.27
CA LYS A 87 18.34 -1.31 -2.00
C LYS A 87 16.82 -1.15 -2.04
N GLY A 88 16.21 -1.29 -3.22
CA GLY A 88 14.79 -1.02 -3.45
C GLY A 88 14.39 0.40 -3.02
N THR A 89 15.27 1.39 -3.19
CA THR A 89 15.03 2.77 -2.72
C THR A 89 15.48 3.81 -3.73
N ILE A 90 14.96 5.03 -3.56
CA ILE A 90 15.28 6.20 -4.36
C ILE A 90 16.56 6.85 -3.79
N VAL A 91 17.65 6.75 -4.53
CA VAL A 91 18.93 7.42 -4.27
C VAL A 91 18.93 8.75 -5.00
N MET A 92 18.56 9.79 -4.27
CA MET A 92 18.56 11.19 -4.70
C MET A 92 19.20 12.06 -3.62
N ASP A 93 19.64 13.26 -4.00
CA ASP A 93 20.31 14.20 -3.11
C ASP A 93 19.40 14.75 -1.99
N ASP A 94 20.01 15.29 -0.94
CA ASP A 94 19.32 15.88 0.21
C ASP A 94 18.35 17.00 -0.19
N GLU A 95 18.70 17.81 -1.17
CA GLU A 95 17.84 18.89 -1.68
C GLU A 95 16.57 18.34 -2.33
N TRP A 96 16.68 17.24 -3.09
CA TRP A 96 15.51 16.57 -3.65
C TRP A 96 14.62 16.03 -2.54
N TRP A 97 15.19 15.33 -1.55
CA TRP A 97 14.44 14.82 -0.41
C TRP A 97 13.83 15.92 0.48
N LYS A 98 14.44 17.11 0.53
CA LYS A 98 13.87 18.28 1.23
C LYS A 98 12.61 18.76 0.53
N LYS A 99 12.63 18.87 -0.80
CA LYS A 99 11.44 19.20 -1.60
C LYS A 99 10.40 18.08 -1.54
N ALA A 100 10.82 16.81 -1.65
CA ALA A 100 9.98 15.62 -1.50
C ALA A 100 9.18 15.61 -0.20
N ARG A 101 9.82 15.92 0.92
CA ARG A 101 9.18 16.00 2.24
C ARG A 101 8.19 17.16 2.38
N ALA A 102 8.41 18.25 1.66
CA ALA A 102 7.49 19.39 1.64
C ALA A 102 6.22 19.07 0.85
N ASP A 103 6.34 18.43 -0.32
CA ASP A 103 5.19 18.12 -1.18
C ASP A 103 4.44 16.84 -0.76
N ILE A 104 5.15 15.86 -0.18
CA ILE A 104 4.62 14.53 0.17
C ILE A 104 4.87 14.28 1.67
N PRO A 105 3.88 14.54 2.54
CA PRO A 105 4.03 14.29 3.96
C PRO A 105 4.26 12.78 4.22
N GLY A 106 5.14 12.47 5.16
CA GLY A 106 5.46 11.08 5.53
C GLY A 106 6.41 10.35 4.58
N CYS A 107 6.82 10.96 3.46
CA CYS A 107 7.69 10.32 2.47
C CYS A 107 9.14 10.12 2.96
N GLY A 108 9.58 10.89 3.95
CA GLY A 108 10.96 10.90 4.44
C GLY A 108 11.45 9.56 5.01
N LYS A 109 10.54 8.70 5.47
CA LYS A 109 10.89 7.34 5.93
C LYS A 109 11.42 6.45 4.81
N PHE A 110 10.99 6.71 3.58
CA PHE A 110 11.36 5.90 2.43
C PHE A 110 12.80 6.11 1.95
N ARG A 111 13.45 7.17 2.44
CA ARG A 111 14.86 7.49 2.16
C ARG A 111 15.82 6.44 2.69
N LYS A 112 15.54 5.87 3.87
CA LYS A 112 16.41 4.87 4.52
C LYS A 112 16.04 3.45 4.10
N GLN A 113 14.77 3.21 3.87
CA GLN A 113 14.22 1.91 3.53
C GLN A 113 13.05 2.11 2.58
N GLY A 114 13.10 1.51 1.39
CA GLY A 114 11.99 1.57 0.44
C GLY A 114 10.69 0.97 0.99
N LEU A 115 9.60 1.17 0.26
CA LEU A 115 8.32 0.60 0.66
C LEU A 115 8.42 -0.93 0.73
N GLN A 116 8.13 -1.47 1.92
CA GLN A 116 8.06 -2.91 2.12
C GLN A 116 6.72 -3.43 1.61
N ASN A 117 6.71 -4.65 1.08
CA ASN A 117 5.49 -5.30 0.58
C ASN A 117 4.85 -4.53 -0.58
N GLU A 118 5.65 -3.89 -1.44
CA GLU A 118 5.12 -3.10 -2.55
C GLU A 118 4.17 -3.92 -3.43
N GLU A 119 4.51 -5.18 -3.73
CA GLU A 119 3.69 -6.06 -4.56
C GLU A 119 2.32 -6.33 -3.92
N GLU A 120 2.30 -6.72 -2.64
CA GLU A 120 1.06 -6.94 -1.90
C GLU A 120 0.24 -5.65 -1.78
N LEU A 121 0.90 -4.51 -1.50
CA LEU A 121 0.24 -3.20 -1.42
C LEU A 121 -0.29 -2.74 -2.79
N GLN A 122 0.39 -3.06 -3.88
CA GLN A 122 -0.07 -2.80 -5.24
C GLN A 122 -1.30 -3.64 -5.59
N VAL A 123 -1.37 -4.89 -5.13
CA VAL A 123 -2.60 -5.70 -5.24
C VAL A 123 -3.73 -5.09 -4.42
N CYS A 124 -3.45 -4.66 -3.18
CA CYS A 124 -4.48 -4.13 -2.28
C CYS A 124 -5.02 -2.76 -2.71
N PHE A 125 -4.12 -1.87 -3.14
CA PHE A 125 -4.39 -0.45 -3.29
C PHE A 125 -4.23 0.04 -4.73
N GLY A 126 -3.63 -0.75 -5.64
CA GLY A 126 -3.35 -0.32 -7.01
C GLY A 126 -4.60 0.07 -7.79
N SER A 127 -5.73 -0.62 -7.57
CA SER A 127 -7.03 -0.29 -8.16
C SER A 127 -7.75 0.85 -7.42
N ILE A 128 -7.41 1.09 -6.16
CA ILE A 128 -8.06 2.07 -5.27
C ILE A 128 -7.42 3.45 -5.42
N ILE A 129 -6.10 3.51 -5.58
CA ILE A 129 -5.35 4.77 -5.66
C ILE A 129 -5.21 5.14 -7.13
N SER A 130 -6.03 6.10 -7.57
CA SER A 130 -5.83 6.77 -8.85
C SER A 130 -4.64 7.72 -8.72
N ILE A 131 -3.53 7.36 -9.36
CA ILE A 131 -2.27 8.11 -9.31
C ILE A 131 -2.08 8.84 -10.62
N GLY A 132 -3.07 9.61 -11.05
CA GLY A 132 -2.94 10.57 -12.15
C GLY A 132 -2.43 10.01 -13.49
N THR A 133 -2.44 8.69 -13.70
CA THR A 133 -2.51 8.13 -15.05
C THR A 133 -3.98 8.08 -15.40
N ASP A 134 -4.36 9.04 -16.24
CA ASP A 134 -5.51 8.97 -17.13
C ASP A 134 -5.82 7.50 -17.44
N HIS A 135 -6.94 7.03 -16.92
CA HIS A 135 -7.53 5.79 -17.38
C HIS A 135 -8.00 6.10 -18.79
N TRP A 136 -7.13 5.89 -19.78
CA TRP A 136 -7.56 5.78 -21.17
C TRP A 136 -8.49 4.57 -21.21
N SER A 137 -9.78 4.82 -20.98
CA SER A 137 -10.83 3.96 -21.48
C SER A 137 -10.78 4.09 -22.99
N PRO A 138 -10.39 3.07 -23.77
CA PRO A 138 -10.85 3.03 -25.13
C PRO A 138 -12.36 2.81 -25.01
N HIS A 139 -13.15 3.89 -25.02
CA HIS A 139 -14.56 3.74 -25.26
C HIS A 139 -14.66 3.21 -26.67
N ILE A 140 -14.84 1.89 -26.75
CA ILE A 140 -15.16 1.15 -27.95
C ILE A 140 -16.25 1.96 -28.66
N ALA A 141 -15.91 2.46 -29.84
CA ALA A 141 -16.86 3.01 -30.77
C ALA A 141 -17.76 1.85 -31.20
N SER A 142 -18.88 1.67 -30.51
CA SER A 142 -19.96 0.85 -31.01
C SER A 142 -20.92 1.78 -31.72
N ALA A 143 -21.01 1.56 -33.02
CA ALA A 143 -21.93 2.14 -33.96
C ALA A 143 -23.38 2.07 -33.48
N GLU A 144 -24.17 3.08 -33.86
CA GLU A 144 -25.54 2.87 -34.33
C GLU A 144 -25.74 3.76 -35.56
N GLU A 145 -26.17 3.11 -36.65
CA GLU A 145 -26.58 3.63 -37.96
C GLU A 145 -27.92 4.38 -37.90
#